data_AF-A0AAJ1RV72-F1
#
_entry.id   AF-A0AAJ1RV72-F1
#
_cell.length_a   1.000
_cell.length_b   1.000
_cell.length_c   1.000
_cell.angle_alpha   90.00
_cell.angle_beta   90.00
_cell.angle_gamma   90.00
#
_symmetry.space_group_name_H-M   'P 1'
#
loop_
_entity.id
_entity.type
_entity.pdbx_description
1 polymer ?
#
loop_
_entity_poly.entity_id
_entity_poly.type
_entity_poly.pdbx_seq_one_letter_code
_entity_poly.pdbx_strand_id
1 'polypeptide(L)' 'FEKRWQSKLRDERVKRITAKKEKEEKQKEKQCKHVDSNGQRCNREKMQKKGAAYCYKHQPK' A
#
# COMPACT_ATOMS: atom_id res chain seq x y z
N PHE A 1 19.84 -2.61 32.98
CA PHE A 1 20.22 -1.93 31.73
C PHE A 1 19.61 -2.62 30.48
N GLU A 2 19.65 -3.95 30.39
CA GLU A 2 19.14 -4.72 29.23
C GLU A 2 17.66 -4.52 28.87
N LYS A 3 16.76 -4.46 29.87
CA LYS A 3 15.32 -4.29 29.62
C LYS A 3 15.00 -3.03 28.80
N ARG A 4 15.73 -1.93 29.04
CA ARG A 4 15.56 -0.66 28.32
C ARG A 4 16.06 -0.75 26.87
N TRP A 5 17.08 -1.56 26.61
CA TRP A 5 17.60 -1.81 25.26
C TRP A 5 16.67 -2.70 24.44
N GLN A 6 16.15 -3.78 25.04
CA GLN A 6 15.17 -4.64 24.39
C GLN A 6 13.88 -3.88 24.05
N SER A 7 13.41 -3.00 24.93
CA SER A 7 12.26 -2.12 24.65
C SER A 7 12.54 -1.19 23.46
N LYS A 8 13.70 -0.53 23.42
CA LYS A 8 14.07 0.34 22.28
C LYS A 8 14.09 -0.41 20.95
N LEU A 9 14.63 -1.63 20.91
CA LEU A 9 14.65 -2.45 19.69
C LEU A 9 13.23 -2.86 19.24
N ARG A 10 12.33 -3.14 20.18
CA ARG A 10 10.91 -3.41 19.88
C ARG A 10 10.22 -2.17 19.31
N ASP A 11 10.38 -1.02 19.95
CA ASP A 11 9.84 0.26 19.48
C ASP A 11 10.32 0.61 18.08
N GLU A 12 11.62 0.45 17.80
CA GLU A 12 12.20 0.74 16.49
C GLU A 12 11.66 -0.22 15.42
N ARG A 13 11.48 -1.50 15.77
CA ARG A 13 10.86 -2.49 14.88
C ARG A 13 9.41 -2.13 14.55
N VAL A 14 8.62 -1.74 15.55
CA VAL A 14 7.23 -1.33 15.37
C VAL A 14 7.16 -0.10 14.45
N LYS A 15 8.01 0.92 14.68
CA LYS A 15 8.10 2.11 13.81
C LYS A 15 8.42 1.78 12.36
N ARG A 16 9.33 0.84 12.11
CA ARG A 16 9.66 0.39 10.74
C ARG A 16 8.48 -0.34 10.09
N ILE A 17 7.75 -1.15 10.85
CA ILE A 17 6.58 -1.88 10.34
C ILE A 17 5.46 -0.92 9.99
N THR A 18 5.15 0.06 10.85
CA THR A 18 4.13 1.08 10.56
C THR A 18 4.51 1.92 9.35
N ALA A 19 5.75 2.41 9.28
CA ALA A 19 6.22 3.18 8.12
C ALA A 19 6.17 2.38 6.81
N LYS A 20 6.45 1.06 6.86
CA LYS A 20 6.32 0.18 5.69
C LYS A 20 4.85 0.03 5.26
N LYS A 21 3.95 -0.23 6.22
CA LYS A 21 2.51 -0.32 5.95
C LYS A 21 1.96 0.99 5.35
N GLU A 22 2.30 2.15 5.90
CA GLU A 22 1.88 3.44 5.35
C GLU A 22 2.34 3.65 3.90
N LYS A 23 3.58 3.25 3.57
CA LYS A 23 4.08 3.30 2.19
C LYS A 23 3.31 2.37 1.26
N GLU A 24 3.01 1.15 1.72
CA GLU A 24 2.20 0.19 0.95
C GLU A 24 0.76 0.68 0.75
N GLU A 25 0.13 1.29 1.75
CA GLU A 25 -1.21 1.85 1.61
C GLU A 25 -1.24 3.04 0.65
N LYS A 26 -0.25 3.95 0.74
CA LYS A 26 -0.09 5.04 -0.22
C LYS A 26 0.13 4.54 -1.64
N GLN A 27 0.87 3.44 -1.83
CA GLN A 27 0.99 2.82 -3.15
C GLN A 27 -0.33 2.19 -3.62
N LYS A 28 -1.04 1.46 -2.74
CA LYS A 28 -2.35 0.86 -3.06
C LYS A 28 -3.40 1.90 -3.43
N GLU A 29 -3.36 3.09 -2.85
CA GLU A 29 -4.28 4.18 -3.18
C GLU A 29 -4.04 4.74 -4.59
N LYS A 30 -2.80 4.69 -5.07
CA LYS A 30 -2.43 5.09 -6.44
C LYS A 30 -2.69 3.99 -7.47
N GLN A 31 -2.83 2.75 -7.05
CA GLN A 31 -3.06 1.62 -7.94
C GLN A 31 -4.53 1.50 -8.38
N CYS A 32 -4.71 0.81 -9.49
CA CYS A 32 -5.99 0.45 -10.05
C CYS A 32 -6.78 -0.43 -9.07
N LYS A 33 -8.07 -0.12 -8.87
CA LYS A 33 -8.96 -0.90 -8.00
C LYS A 33 -9.44 -2.22 -8.62
N HIS A 34 -9.13 -2.49 -9.88
CA HIS A 34 -9.54 -3.74 -10.56
C HIS A 34 -8.90 -4.96 -9.91
N VAL A 35 -9.70 -6.00 -9.73
CA VAL A 35 -9.28 -7.30 -9.23
C VAL A 35 -9.62 -8.32 -10.30
N ASP A 36 -8.60 -9.04 -10.77
CA ASP A 36 -8.73 -10.08 -11.77
C ASP A 36 -9.48 -11.30 -11.19
N SER A 37 -9.93 -12.22 -12.04
CA SER A 37 -10.67 -13.42 -11.63
C SER A 37 -9.91 -14.33 -10.63
N ASN A 38 -8.59 -14.20 -10.58
CA ASN A 38 -7.73 -14.90 -9.62
C ASN A 38 -7.62 -14.19 -8.25
N GLY A 39 -8.39 -13.12 -8.02
CA GLY A 39 -8.33 -12.32 -6.79
C GLY A 39 -7.11 -11.39 -6.70
N GLN A 40 -6.28 -11.33 -7.73
CA GLN A 40 -5.11 -10.44 -7.76
C GLN A 40 -5.53 -9.03 -8.16
N ARG A 41 -5.08 -8.02 -7.40
CA ARG A 41 -5.31 -6.61 -7.75
C ARG A 41 -4.33 -6.18 -8.83
N CYS A 42 -4.82 -5.43 -9.80
CA CYS A 42 -3.99 -4.82 -10.83
C CYS A 42 -2.93 -3.89 -10.20
N ASN A 43 -1.65 -4.14 -10.51
CA ASN A 43 -0.51 -3.37 -10.00
C ASN A 43 -0.28 -2.02 -10.72
N ARG A 44 -1.06 -1.71 -11.75
CA ARG A 44 -0.93 -0.49 -12.54
C ARG A 44 -1.45 0.72 -11.78
N GLU A 45 -0.84 1.88 -12.00
CA GLU A 45 -1.39 3.13 -11.48
C GLU A 45 -2.76 3.44 -12.10
N LYS A 46 -3.63 4.06 -11.28
CA LYS A 46 -4.89 4.65 -11.70
C LYS A 46 -4.60 5.82 -12.65
N MET A 47 -5.55 6.14 -13.53
CA MET A 47 -5.37 7.28 -14.43
C MET A 47 -5.20 8.59 -13.62
N GLN A 48 -4.44 9.55 -14.18
CA GLN A 48 -4.26 10.87 -13.56
C GLN A 48 -5.53 11.76 -13.60
N LYS A 49 -6.64 11.26 -14.16
CA LYS A 49 -7.92 11.98 -14.14
C LYS A 49 -8.47 12.03 -12.72
N LYS A 50 -8.96 13.21 -12.33
CA LYS A 50 -9.57 13.43 -11.00
C LYS A 50 -10.75 12.45 -10.82
N GLY A 51 -10.67 11.59 -9.81
CA GLY A 51 -11.69 10.58 -9.52
C GLY A 51 -11.53 9.23 -10.25
N ALA A 52 -10.47 9.02 -11.04
CA ALA A 52 -10.24 7.73 -11.67
C ALA A 52 -9.91 6.64 -10.64
N ALA A 53 -10.76 5.61 -10.59
CA ALA A 53 -10.56 4.42 -9.75
C ALA A 53 -9.79 3.30 -10.46
N TYR A 54 -9.71 3.36 -11.80
CA TYR A 54 -9.17 2.30 -12.64
C TYR A 54 -8.04 2.82 -13.54
N CYS A 55 -7.21 1.90 -14.04
CA CYS A 55 -6.22 2.21 -15.07
C CYS A 55 -6.90 2.23 -16.45
N TYR A 56 -6.18 2.69 -17.47
CA TYR A 56 -6.70 2.80 -18.83
C TYR A 56 -7.21 1.47 -19.43
N LYS A 57 -6.73 0.31 -18.94
CA LYS A 57 -7.21 -1.01 -19.38
C LYS A 57 -8.52 -1.44 -18.74
N HIS A 58 -8.75 -1.04 -17.49
CA HIS A 58 -9.90 -1.45 -16.69
C HIS A 58 -10.92 -0.31 -16.53
N GLN A 59 -10.81 0.73 -17.36
CA GLN A 59 -11.81 1.78 -17.39
C GLN A 59 -13.16 1.17 -17.80
N PRO A 60 -14.26 1.47 -17.10
CA PRO A 60 -15.59 1.12 -17.58
C PRO A 60 -15.81 1.79 -18.94
N LYS A 61 -16.30 1.02 -19.92
CA LYS A 61 -16.71 1.53 -21.23
C LYS A 61 -17.98 2.37 -21.10
#